data_AF-S4RJ12-F1
#
_entry.id   AF-S4RJ12-F1
#
_cell.length_a   1.000
_cell.length_b   1.000
_cell.length_c   1.000
_cell.angle_alpha   90.00
_cell.angle_beta   90.00
_cell.angle_gamma   90.00
#
_symmetry.space_group_name_H-M   'P 1'
#
loop_
_entity.id
_entity.type
_entity.pdbx_description
1 polymer ?
#
loop_
_entity_poly.entity_id
_entity_poly.type
_entity_poly.pdbx_seq_one_letter_code
_entity_poly.pdbx_strand_id
1 'polypeptide(L)'
;KMSHLGGQAEGGLNVTLTIRLLMHSKEVGSIIGKKGDFVKRIRDESGSRINISDGNCPERIVTVTGPTEAIFRAFTMMTHKLEEDMISTMANSVVMNRPPVTLRLVVPASQCGSLIGKSGNKIKELRE
;
A
#
# COMPACT_ATOMS: atom_id res chain seq x y z
N LYS A 1 11.95 -13.26 -36.20
CA LYS A 1 11.50 -11.85 -36.31
C LYS A 1 10.30 -11.70 -35.37
N MET A 2 10.47 -11.46 -34.07
CA MET A 2 10.94 -10.22 -33.43
C MET A 2 9.97 -9.07 -33.64
N SER A 3 9.14 -8.84 -32.63
CA SER A 3 8.59 -7.53 -32.28
C SER A 3 8.25 -7.55 -30.79
N HIS A 4 9.28 -7.36 -29.97
CA HIS A 4 9.15 -6.83 -28.63
C HIS A 4 8.54 -5.44 -28.74
N LEU A 5 7.30 -5.28 -28.30
CA LEU A 5 6.75 -3.99 -27.90
C LEU A 5 7.21 -3.75 -26.45
N GLY A 6 8.46 -3.29 -26.33
CA GLY A 6 8.94 -2.67 -25.10
C GLY A 6 8.25 -1.33 -24.96
N GLY A 7 7.28 -1.25 -24.04
CA GLY A 7 6.70 0.01 -23.61
C GLY A 7 7.79 0.91 -23.06
N GLN A 8 8.06 1.98 -23.80
CA GLN A 8 8.93 3.07 -23.40
C GLN A 8 8.19 3.83 -22.29
N ALA A 9 8.61 3.65 -21.04
CA ALA A 9 8.13 4.46 -19.93
C ALA A 9 9.02 5.71 -19.83
N GLU A 10 8.42 6.81 -20.30
CA GLU A 10 8.74 8.22 -20.12
C GLU A 10 9.59 8.54 -18.88
N GLY A 11 10.52 9.48 -19.04
CA GLY A 11 11.51 9.90 -18.03
C GLY A 11 10.89 10.32 -16.69
N GLY A 12 10.79 9.37 -15.77
CA GLY A 12 10.54 9.62 -14.35
C GLY A 12 11.85 9.84 -13.62
N LEU A 13 11.87 10.77 -12.66
CA LEU A 13 12.93 10.86 -11.67
C LEU A 13 13.20 9.45 -11.11
N ASN A 14 14.46 9.00 -11.05
CA ASN A 14 14.88 7.76 -10.38
C ASN A 14 14.76 7.88 -8.85
N VAL A 15 13.60 8.34 -8.37
CA VAL A 15 13.29 8.55 -6.97
C VAL A 15 12.79 7.22 -6.43
N THR A 16 13.56 6.63 -5.53
CA THR A 16 13.11 5.52 -4.72
C THR A 16 12.34 6.08 -3.54
N LEU A 17 11.08 5.72 -3.44
CA LEU A 17 10.20 6.08 -2.34
C LEU A 17 10.17 4.96 -1.30
N THR A 18 9.88 5.30 -0.05
CA THR A 18 9.59 4.34 1.01
C THR A 18 8.31 4.77 1.69
N ILE A 19 7.28 3.94 1.60
CA ILE A 19 5.98 4.16 2.24
C ILE A 19 5.79 3.14 3.34
N ARG A 20 5.36 3.60 4.51
CA ARG A 20 5.06 2.77 5.67
C ARG A 20 3.56 2.84 5.93
N LEU A 21 2.91 1.68 5.93
CA LEU A 21 1.51 1.49 6.26
C LEU A 21 1.39 0.87 7.63
N LEU A 22 0.49 1.38 8.45
CA LEU A 22 0.14 0.82 9.73
C LEU A 22 -1.24 0.16 9.62
N MET A 23 -1.27 -1.15 9.72
CA MET A 23 -2.43 -1.97 9.41
C MET A 23 -2.72 -2.94 10.56
N HIS A 24 -3.96 -3.37 10.70
CA HIS A 24 -4.31 -4.38 11.68
C HIS A 24 -3.77 -5.76 11.27
N SER A 25 -3.48 -6.60 12.25
CA SER A 25 -2.96 -7.96 12.00
C SER A 25 -3.86 -8.81 11.09
N LYS A 26 -5.18 -8.58 11.11
CA LYS A 26 -6.13 -9.24 10.19
C LYS A 26 -5.87 -8.84 8.73
N GLU A 27 -5.74 -7.54 8.46
CA GLU A 27 -5.49 -6.99 7.12
C GLU A 27 -4.13 -7.46 6.62
N VAL A 28 -3.10 -7.44 7.47
CA VAL A 28 -1.77 -7.93 7.13
C VAL A 28 -1.78 -9.42 6.83
N GLY A 29 -2.57 -10.22 7.54
CA GLY A 29 -2.77 -11.64 7.21
C GLY A 29 -3.33 -11.83 5.80
N SER A 30 -4.27 -10.97 5.39
CA SER A 30 -4.83 -10.96 4.04
C SER A 30 -3.78 -10.59 2.98
N ILE A 31 -2.95 -9.57 3.25
CA ILE A 31 -1.85 -9.15 2.36
C ILE A 31 -0.74 -10.21 2.27
N ILE A 32 -0.45 -10.94 3.34
CA ILE A 32 0.49 -12.06 3.28
C ILE A 32 -0.11 -13.17 2.40
N GLY A 33 -1.41 -13.43 2.57
CA GLY A 33 -2.11 -14.51 1.89
C GLY A 33 -1.75 -15.88 2.45
N LYS A 34 -2.44 -16.92 1.96
CA LYS A 34 -2.15 -18.31 2.36
C LYS A 34 -0.69 -18.63 2.00
N LYS A 35 0.07 -19.17 2.97
CA LYS A 35 1.50 -19.53 2.82
C LYS A 35 2.43 -18.39 2.37
N GLY A 36 2.00 -17.13 2.44
CA GLY A 36 2.79 -16.00 1.93
C GLY A 36 2.77 -15.84 0.41
N ASP A 37 1.86 -16.52 -0.29
CA ASP A 37 1.81 -16.49 -1.76
C ASP A 37 1.48 -15.11 -2.31
N PHE A 38 0.57 -14.37 -1.66
CA PHE A 38 0.12 -13.07 -2.16
C PHE A 38 1.20 -12.01 -2.00
N VAL A 39 1.84 -11.91 -0.83
CA VAL A 39 2.96 -10.95 -0.65
C VAL A 39 4.14 -11.28 -1.57
N LYS A 40 4.39 -12.56 -1.87
CA LYS A 40 5.42 -12.96 -2.84
C LYS A 40 5.06 -12.48 -4.25
N ARG A 41 3.81 -12.68 -4.66
CA ARG A 41 3.27 -12.19 -5.94
C ARG A 41 3.39 -10.67 -6.06
N ILE A 42 2.99 -9.93 -5.02
CA ILE A 42 3.10 -8.46 -5.03
C ILE A 42 4.56 -8.05 -5.24
N ARG A 43 5.52 -8.66 -4.52
CA ARG A 43 6.95 -8.35 -4.69
C ARG A 43 7.44 -8.59 -6.11
N ASP A 44 7.01 -9.69 -6.72
CA ASP A 44 7.41 -10.09 -8.08
C ASP A 44 6.79 -9.19 -9.15
N GLU A 45 5.46 -8.99 -9.12
CA GLU A 45 4.73 -8.22 -10.12
C GLU A 45 4.95 -6.70 -10.00
N SER A 46 5.10 -6.18 -8.77
CA SER A 46 5.36 -4.75 -8.57
C SER A 46 6.83 -4.38 -8.76
N GLY A 47 7.76 -5.31 -8.55
CA GLY A 47 9.19 -5.01 -8.45
C GLY A 47 9.56 -4.19 -7.21
N SER A 48 8.66 -4.08 -6.22
CA SER A 48 8.90 -3.36 -4.97
C SER A 48 9.43 -4.26 -3.86
N ARG A 49 10.24 -3.69 -2.97
CA ARG A 49 10.69 -4.35 -1.74
C ARG A 49 9.64 -4.16 -0.65
N ILE A 50 9.05 -5.25 -0.19
CA ILE A 50 8.02 -5.23 0.86
C ILE A 50 8.53 -5.93 2.13
N ASN A 51 8.55 -5.19 3.24
CA ASN A 51 8.90 -5.69 4.58
C ASN A 51 7.70 -5.56 5.52
N ILE A 52 7.47 -6.55 6.38
CA ILE A 52 6.38 -6.54 7.34
C ILE A 52 7.00 -6.68 8.73
N SER A 53 6.65 -5.79 9.67
CA SER A 53 7.22 -5.83 11.02
C SER A 53 6.82 -7.09 11.76
N ASP A 54 7.77 -7.78 12.39
CA ASP A 54 7.49 -8.95 13.23
C ASP A 54 6.88 -8.55 14.58
N GLY A 55 6.21 -9.52 15.22
CA GLY A 55 5.60 -9.35 16.55
C GLY A 55 4.09 -9.61 16.57
N ASN A 56 3.59 -9.99 17.75
CA ASN A 56 2.17 -10.24 18.00
C ASN A 56 1.45 -8.96 18.47
N CYS A 57 1.69 -7.86 17.78
CA CYS A 57 1.01 -6.59 18.04
C CYS A 57 -0.33 -6.55 17.28
N PRO A 58 -1.36 -5.85 17.80
CA PRO A 58 -2.63 -5.70 17.09
C PRO A 58 -2.48 -4.89 15.79
N GLU A 59 -1.44 -4.05 15.73
CA GLU A 59 -1.07 -3.25 14.56
C GLU A 59 0.34 -3.62 14.11
N ARG A 60 0.52 -3.77 12.80
CA ARG A 60 1.81 -4.10 12.16
C ARG A 60 2.13 -3.08 11.08
N ILE A 61 3.42 -2.85 10.88
CA ILE A 61 3.92 -1.91 9.88
C ILE A 61 4.32 -2.68 8.63
N VAL A 62 3.68 -2.37 7.51
CA VAL A 62 4.08 -2.82 6.18
C VAL A 62 4.87 -1.71 5.52
N THR A 63 6.12 -1.97 5.17
CA THR A 63 7.03 -1.02 4.51
C THR A 63 7.21 -1.44 3.06
N VAL A 64 6.88 -0.55 2.13
CA VAL A 64 7.04 -0.74 0.68
C VAL A 64 8.08 0.25 0.19
N THR A 65 9.13 -0.24 -0.45
CA THR A 65 10.22 0.57 -0.98
C THR A 65 10.45 0.25 -2.45
N GLY A 66 10.55 1.27 -3.29
CA GLY A 66 10.78 1.11 -4.72
C GLY A 66 10.55 2.41 -5.49
N PRO A 67 10.69 2.39 -6.83
CA PRO A 67 10.29 3.52 -7.66
C PRO A 67 8.79 3.78 -7.57
N THR A 68 8.36 5.01 -7.88
CA THR A 68 6.95 5.44 -7.83
C THR A 68 6.01 4.44 -8.49
N GLU A 69 6.37 3.97 -9.68
CA GLU A 69 5.63 2.97 -10.45
C GLU A 69 5.47 1.62 -9.72
N ALA A 70 6.54 1.15 -9.08
CA ALA A 70 6.52 -0.11 -8.33
C ALA A 70 5.64 0.03 -7.09
N ILE A 71 5.74 1.15 -6.38
CA ILE A 71 4.88 1.41 -5.22
C ILE A 71 3.42 1.49 -5.65
N PHE A 72 3.11 2.23 -6.70
CA PHE A 72 1.74 2.35 -7.20
C PHE A 72 1.14 0.98 -7.52
N ARG A 73 1.86 0.14 -8.27
CA ARG A 73 1.45 -1.24 -8.56
C ARG A 73 1.24 -2.08 -7.29
N ALA A 74 2.16 -2.00 -6.33
CA ALA A 74 2.04 -2.71 -5.06
C ALA A 74 0.78 -2.30 -4.29
N PHE A 75 0.53 -1.00 -4.19
CA PHE A 75 -0.64 -0.45 -3.51
C PHE A 75 -1.94 -0.86 -4.17
N THR A 76 -2.04 -0.80 -5.51
CA THR A 76 -3.22 -1.24 -6.25
C THR A 76 -3.56 -2.71 -5.97
N MET A 77 -2.56 -3.59 -5.98
CA MET A 77 -2.77 -5.00 -5.65
C MET A 77 -3.22 -5.18 -4.19
N MET A 78 -2.60 -4.47 -3.25
CA MET A 78 -2.96 -4.53 -1.84
C MET A 78 -4.40 -4.06 -1.60
N THR A 79 -4.81 -2.93 -2.19
CA THR A 79 -6.17 -2.40 -2.02
C THR A 79 -7.22 -3.32 -2.60
N HIS A 80 -6.99 -3.90 -3.79
CA HIS A 80 -7.90 -4.89 -4.37
C HIS A 80 -8.02 -6.13 -3.49
N LYS A 81 -6.91 -6.61 -2.92
CA LYS A 81 -6.95 -7.77 -2.03
C LYS A 81 -7.75 -7.51 -0.77
N LEU A 82 -7.57 -6.33 -0.15
CA LEU A 82 -8.32 -5.94 1.03
C LEU A 82 -9.81 -5.83 0.71
N GLU A 83 -10.17 -5.27 -0.45
CA GLU A 83 -11.55 -5.19 -0.91
C GLU A 83 -12.17 -6.58 -1.13
N GLU A 84 -11.47 -7.50 -1.81
CA GLU A 84 -11.92 -8.88 -2.00
C GLU A 84 -12.17 -9.60 -0.67
N ASP A 85 -11.27 -9.43 0.30
CA ASP A 85 -11.35 -10.11 1.60
C ASP A 85 -12.47 -9.54 2.48
N MET A 86 -12.76 -8.24 2.35
CA MET A 86 -13.94 -7.62 2.94
C MET A 86 -15.22 -8.20 2.35
N ILE A 87 -15.33 -8.29 1.02
CA ILE A 87 -16.51 -8.87 0.35
C ILE A 87 -16.69 -10.35 0.73
N SER A 88 -15.59 -11.11 0.76
CA SER A 88 -15.59 -12.54 1.10
C SER A 88 -16.04 -12.80 2.55
N THR A 89 -15.67 -11.93 3.48
CA THR A 89 -16.11 -12.01 4.88
C THR A 89 -17.60 -11.65 5.02
N MET A 90 -18.14 -10.82 4.12
CA MET A 90 -19.50 -10.27 4.19
C MET A 90 -20.58 -11.12 3.50
N ALA A 91 -20.23 -12.17 2.77
CA ALA A 91 -21.20 -13.08 2.14
C ALA A 91 -22.10 -13.83 3.15
N ASN A 92 -21.83 -13.75 4.46
CA ASN A 92 -22.60 -14.40 5.53
C ASN A 92 -23.49 -13.46 6.38
N SER A 93 -23.55 -12.15 6.08
CA SER A 93 -24.37 -11.21 6.87
C SER A 93 -25.04 -10.16 5.99
N VAL A 94 -26.38 -10.24 5.90
CA VAL A 94 -27.26 -9.26 5.25
C VAL A 94 -27.27 -7.96 6.07
N VAL A 95 -26.21 -7.15 6.01
CA VAL A 95 -26.26 -5.74 6.45
C VAL A 95 -25.27 -4.91 5.62
N MET A 96 -25.82 -3.97 4.85
CA MET A 96 -25.10 -2.92 4.15
C MET A 96 -24.56 -1.89 5.15
N ASN A 97 -23.39 -2.17 5.73
CA ASN A 97 -22.49 -1.14 6.26
C ASN A 97 -21.09 -1.55 5.85
N ARG A 98 -20.62 -1.07 4.70
CA ARG A 98 -19.25 -1.28 4.23
C ARG A 98 -18.39 -0.19 4.87
N PRO A 99 -17.69 -0.44 5.99
CA PRO A 99 -16.74 0.56 6.48
C PRO A 99 -15.71 0.79 5.38
N PRO A 100 -15.36 2.05 5.07
CA PRO A 100 -14.33 2.33 4.08
C PRO A 100 -13.01 1.67 4.49
N VAL A 101 -12.27 1.12 3.53
CA VAL A 101 -10.90 0.66 3.77
C VAL A 101 -10.07 1.89 4.13
N THR A 102 -9.63 1.97 5.39
CA THR A 102 -8.79 3.09 5.85
C THR A 102 -7.32 2.67 5.78
N LEU A 103 -6.53 3.38 4.97
CA LEU A 103 -5.09 3.18 4.92
C LEU A 103 -4.42 4.21 5.84
N ARG A 104 -3.72 3.72 6.87
CA ARG A 104 -2.98 4.61 7.77
C ARG A 104 -1.52 4.65 7.37
N LEU A 105 -1.05 5.83 6.98
CA LEU A 105 0.34 6.05 6.61
C LEU A 105 1.16 6.52 7.81
N VAL A 106 2.36 5.96 7.97
CA VAL A 106 3.34 6.39 8.95
C VAL A 106 4.37 7.28 8.27
N VAL A 107 4.47 8.52 8.72
CA VAL A 107 5.42 9.49 8.19
C VAL A 107 6.42 9.87 9.30
N PRO A 108 7.74 9.89 9.02
CA PRO A 108 8.72 10.42 9.95
C PRO A 108 8.41 11.88 10.32
N ALA A 109 8.55 12.25 11.59
CA ALA A 109 8.25 13.60 12.07
C ALA A 109 9.00 14.69 11.29
N SER A 110 10.24 14.40 10.84
CA SER A 110 11.04 15.31 10.01
C SER A 110 10.41 15.63 8.64
N GLN A 111 9.59 14.73 8.10
CA GLN A 111 8.89 14.92 6.82
C GLN A 111 7.50 15.52 7.00
N CYS A 112 6.90 15.40 8.19
CA CYS A 112 5.59 15.97 8.49
C CYS A 112 5.55 17.49 8.31
N GLY A 113 6.61 18.22 8.66
CA GLY A 113 6.65 19.68 8.50
C GLY A 113 6.42 20.15 7.07
N SER A 114 7.02 19.46 6.09
CA SER A 114 6.86 19.76 4.66
C SER A 114 5.47 19.36 4.14
N LEU A 115 4.90 18.26 4.63
CA LEU A 115 3.54 17.82 4.26
C LEU A 115 2.46 18.74 4.86
N ILE A 116 2.68 19.25 6.07
CA ILE A 116 1.79 20.18 6.77
C ILE A 116 1.86 21.58 6.12
N GLY A 117 3.08 22.02 5.77
CA GLY A 117 3.35 23.35 5.25
C GLY A 117 3.38 24.43 6.33
N LYS A 118 3.85 25.63 5.98
CA LYS A 118 3.88 26.78 6.91
C LYS A 118 2.46 27.08 7.37
N SER A 119 2.25 27.12 8.69
CA SER A 119 0.94 27.34 9.33
C SER A 119 -0.16 26.33 8.95
N GLY A 120 0.20 25.13 8.48
CA GLY A 120 -0.79 24.12 8.09
C GLY A 120 -1.47 24.38 6.74
N ASN A 121 -0.97 25.32 5.94
CA ASN A 121 -1.60 25.67 4.66
C ASN A 121 -1.62 24.48 3.68
N LYS A 122 -0.51 23.73 3.56
CA LYS A 122 -0.40 22.63 2.59
C LYS A 122 -1.31 21.45 2.93
N ILE A 123 -1.40 21.07 4.21
CA ILE A 123 -2.32 20.00 4.62
C ILE A 123 -3.78 20.44 4.53
N LYS A 124 -4.07 21.74 4.70
CA LYS A 124 -5.43 22.26 4.50
C LYS A 124 -5.82 22.15 3.03
N GLU A 125 -4.95 22.57 2.11
CA GLU A 125 -5.12 22.42 0.66
C GLU A 125 -5.26 20.96 0.22
N LEU A 126 -4.54 20.02 0.85
CA LEU A 126 -4.65 18.58 0.54
C LEU A 126 -5.92 17.92 1.10
N ARG A 127 -6.62 18.58 2.03
CA ARG A 127 -7.85 18.06 2.67
C ARG A 127 -9.12 18.62 2.05
N GLU A 128 -9.07 19.84 1.51
CA GLU A 128 -10.17 20.51 0.79
C GLU A 128 -10.30 19.96 -0.64
#